data_AF-A0A946S7J2-F1
#
_entry.id   AF-A0A946S7J2-F1
#
_cell.length_a   1.000
_cell.length_b   1.000
_cell.length_c   1.000
_cell.angle_alpha   90.00
_cell.angle_beta   90.00
_cell.angle_gamma   90.00
#
_symmetry.space_group_name_H-M   'P 1'
#
loop_
_entity.id
_entity.type
_entity.pdbx_description
1 polymer ?
#
loop_
_entity_poly.entity_id
_entity_poly.type
_entity_poly.pdbx_seq_one_letter_code
_entity_poly.pdbx_strand_id
1 'polypeptide(L)'
;MQMDKYDFMILDIIQTHKIENQSHIRLSVLERNFWKSIEADTNLHVGQARIGERITNLYLDGLIQNKDGYTLTKKGREQRSFAPWSKDGELA
;
A
#
# COMPACT_ATOMS: atom_id res chain seq x y z
N MET A 1 -0.48 -15.25 -3.96
CA MET A 1 -0.13 -14.82 -2.59
C MET A 1 -1.42 -14.47 -1.87
N GLN A 2 -1.64 -14.91 -0.63
CA GLN A 2 -2.77 -14.40 0.15
C GLN A 2 -2.32 -13.05 0.74
N MET A 3 -2.84 -11.95 0.20
CA MET A 3 -2.53 -10.62 0.72
C MET A 3 -3.09 -10.46 2.13
N ASP A 4 -2.30 -9.86 3.01
CA ASP A 4 -2.74 -9.51 4.35
C ASP A 4 -3.07 -8.00 4.45
N LYS A 5 -3.50 -7.58 5.65
CA LYS A 5 -3.85 -6.18 5.91
C LYS A 5 -2.74 -5.19 5.56
N TYR A 6 -1.46 -5.55 5.72
CA TYR A 6 -0.36 -4.62 5.45
C TYR A 6 -0.13 -4.45 3.95
N ASP A 7 -0.34 -5.50 3.16
CA ASP A 7 -0.26 -5.42 1.71
C ASP A 7 -1.35 -4.48 1.16
N PHE A 8 -2.58 -4.60 1.66
CA PHE A 8 -3.66 -3.66 1.32
C PHE A 8 -3.35 -2.23 1.75
N MET A 9 -2.77 -2.04 2.94
CA MET A 9 -2.36 -0.72 3.44
C MET A 9 -1.31 -0.07 2.55
N ILE A 10 -0.33 -0.83 2.04
CA ILE A 10 0.65 -0.32 1.07
C ILE A 10 -0.04 0.14 -0.21
N LEU A 11 -1.00 -0.63 -0.75
CA LEU A 11 -1.76 -0.22 -1.93
C LEU A 11 -2.55 1.07 -1.69
N ASP A 12 -3.14 1.22 -0.51
CA ASP A 12 -3.87 2.42 -0.12
C ASP A 12 -2.97 3.65 -0.03
N ILE A 13 -1.82 3.55 0.65
CA ILE A 13 -0.89 4.67 0.77
C ILE A 13 -0.44 5.16 -0.61
N ILE A 14 -0.15 4.24 -1.53
CA ILE A 14 0.23 4.58 -2.91
C ILE A 14 -0.91 5.29 -3.63
N GLN A 15 -2.14 4.79 -3.50
CA GLN A 15 -3.31 5.38 -4.15
C GLN A 15 -3.64 6.77 -3.59
N THR A 16 -3.67 6.92 -2.26
CA THR A 16 -3.93 8.19 -1.57
C THR A 16 -2.90 9.24 -1.96
N HIS A 17 -1.61 8.88 -1.94
CA HIS A 17 -0.56 9.81 -2.36
C HIS A 17 -0.72 10.27 -3.81
N LYS A 18 -1.13 9.35 -4.71
CA LYS A 18 -1.38 9.70 -6.12
C LYS A 18 -2.57 10.65 -6.28
N ILE A 19 -3.64 10.49 -5.50
CA ILE A 19 -4.80 11.38 -5.52
C ILE A 19 -4.42 12.77 -5.00
N GLU A 20 -3.77 12.83 -3.84
CA GLU A 20 -3.44 14.08 -3.15
C GLU A 20 -2.35 14.90 -3.85
N ASN A 21 -1.30 14.22 -4.34
CA ASN A 21 -0.09 14.88 -4.84
C ASN A 21 0.04 14.80 -6.37
N GLN A 22 -0.92 14.14 -7.05
CA GLN A 22 -0.91 13.89 -8.50
C GLN A 22 0.37 13.23 -9.04
N SER A 23 1.21 12.67 -8.16
CA SER A 23 2.56 12.18 -8.44
C SER A 23 2.78 10.75 -7.94
N HIS A 24 3.86 10.11 -8.38
CA HIS A 24 4.23 8.77 -7.92
C HIS A 24 4.95 8.86 -6.57
N ILE A 25 4.66 7.93 -5.66
CA ILE A 25 5.22 7.97 -4.31
C ILE A 25 6.66 7.45 -4.30
N ARG A 26 7.58 8.19 -3.69
CA ARG A 26 8.96 7.72 -3.47
C ARG A 26 9.00 6.67 -2.35
N LEU A 27 9.95 5.75 -2.41
CA LEU A 27 10.10 4.69 -1.41
C LEU A 27 10.13 5.23 0.03
N SER A 28 10.95 6.26 0.28
CA SER A 28 11.09 6.87 1.61
C SER A 28 9.81 7.51 2.15
N VAL A 29 8.93 7.99 1.26
CA VAL A 29 7.62 8.56 1.64
C VAL A 29 6.63 7.44 1.93
N LEU A 30 6.62 6.39 1.10
CA LEU A 30 5.81 5.20 1.30
C LEU A 30 6.12 4.53 2.63
N GLU A 31 7.40 4.30 2.93
CA GLU A 31 7.84 3.69 4.18
C GLU A 31 7.42 4.53 5.39
N ARG A 32 7.65 5.84 5.36
CA ARG A 32 7.24 6.73 6.43
C ARG A 32 5.74 6.69 6.70
N ASN A 33 4.93 6.75 5.65
CA ASN A 33 3.48 6.72 5.79
C ASN A 33 3.00 5.38 6.33
N PHE A 34 3.61 4.28 5.88
CA PHE A 34 3.29 2.96 6.41
C PHE A 34 3.61 2.86 7.90
N TRP A 35 4.82 3.26 8.31
CA TRP A 35 5.22 3.25 9.73
C TRP A 35 4.25 4.06 10.60
N LYS A 36 3.80 5.23 10.14
CA LYS A 36 2.78 6.03 10.84
C LYS A 36 1.43 5.32 10.95
N SER A 37 0.99 4.65 9.88
CA SER A 37 -0.28 3.91 9.88
C SER A 37 -0.27 2.71 10.82
N ILE A 38 0.89 2.08 11.02
CA ILE A 38 1.05 0.93 11.90
C ILE A 38 1.49 1.27 13.33
N GLU A 39 1.99 2.48 13.58
CA GLU A 39 2.35 2.96 14.91
C GLU A 39 1.14 3.00 15.86
N ALA A 40 -0.06 3.19 15.31
CA ALA A 40 -1.33 3.09 16.05
C ALA A 40 -1.72 1.63 16.41
N ASP A 41 -1.06 0.63 15.82
CA ASP A 41 -1.35 -0.79 16.00
C ASP A 41 -0.36 -1.42 17.00
N THR A 42 -0.73 -1.43 18.28
CA THR A 42 0.12 -1.85 19.41
C THR A 42 0.53 -3.33 19.41
N ASN A 43 0.03 -4.15 18.48
CA ASN A 43 0.28 -5.59 18.41
C ASN A 43 1.32 -5.99 17.35
N LEU A 44 2.04 -5.03 16.77
CA LEU A 44 2.94 -5.29 15.65
C LEU A 44 4.33 -5.73 16.10
N HIS A 45 4.70 -6.97 15.80
CA HIS A 45 6.10 -7.38 15.88
C HIS A 45 6.87 -6.83 14.68
N VAL A 46 8.04 -6.22 14.91
CA VAL A 46 8.94 -5.66 13.88
C VAL A 46 9.21 -6.65 12.73
N GLY A 47 9.23 -7.95 13.02
CA GLY A 47 9.40 -9.02 12.04
C GLY A 47 8.22 -9.25 11.09
N GLN A 48 7.03 -8.70 11.36
CA GLN A 48 5.84 -8.82 10.49
C GLN A 48 5.67 -7.63 9.55
N ALA A 49 6.27 -6.48 9.88
CA ALA A 49 6.15 -5.26 9.07
C ALA A 49 6.82 -5.44 7.71
N ARG A 50 8.07 -5.98 7.67
CA ARG A 50 8.90 -6.29 6.48
C ARG A 50 8.50 -5.57 5.20
N ILE A 51 8.42 -4.24 5.27
CA ILE A 51 7.83 -3.43 4.21
C ILE A 51 8.56 -3.59 2.87
N GLY A 52 9.89 -3.69 2.89
CA GLY A 52 10.69 -3.88 1.67
C GLY A 52 10.38 -5.19 0.94
N GLU A 53 10.19 -6.30 1.68
CA GLU A 53 9.80 -7.60 1.13
C GLU A 53 8.39 -7.52 0.51
N ARG A 54 7.45 -6.88 1.22
CA ARG A 54 6.08 -6.68 0.75
C ARG A 54 6.01 -5.85 -0.52
N ILE A 55 6.71 -4.71 -0.57
CA ILE A 55 6.79 -3.87 -1.77
C ILE A 55 7.37 -4.67 -2.94
N THR A 56 8.42 -5.45 -2.70
CA THR A 56 9.03 -6.30 -3.73
C THR A 56 8.04 -7.33 -4.25
N ASN A 57 7.31 -8.01 -3.37
CA ASN A 57 6.30 -8.99 -3.74
C ASN A 57 5.14 -8.35 -4.53
N LEU A 58 4.63 -7.19 -4.09
CA LEU A 58 3.58 -6.45 -4.81
C LEU A 58 4.04 -6.02 -6.20
N TYR A 59 5.33 -5.68 -6.36
CA TYR A 59 5.93 -5.35 -7.65
C TYR A 59 6.03 -6.58 -8.56
N LEU A 60 6.55 -7.69 -8.03
CA LEU A 60 6.66 -8.96 -8.76
C LEU A 60 5.28 -9.50 -9.19
N ASP A 61 4.26 -9.33 -8.35
CA ASP A 61 2.88 -9.72 -8.65
C ASP A 61 2.17 -8.77 -9.63
N GLY A 62 2.83 -7.69 -10.05
CA GLY A 62 2.31 -6.70 -10.98
C GLY A 62 1.17 -5.83 -10.42
N LEU A 63 1.06 -5.73 -9.09
CA LEU A 63 0.07 -4.87 -8.42
C LEU A 63 0.55 -3.42 -8.38
N ILE A 64 1.87 -3.22 -8.28
CA ILE A 64 2.52 -1.91 -8.33
C ILE A 64 3.57 -1.88 -9.43
N GLN A 65 3.87 -0.70 -9.95
CA GLN A 65 4.98 -0.46 -10.86
C GLN A 65 5.82 0.70 -10.34
N ASN A 66 7.12 0.70 -10.65
CA ASN A 66 8.02 1.80 -10.34
C ASN A 66 8.37 2.55 -11.65
N LYS A 67 7.94 3.80 -11.76
CA LYS A 67 8.22 4.73 -12.87
C LYS A 67 8.53 6.10 -12.27
N ASP A 68 9.76 6.30 -11.80
CA ASP A 68 10.15 7.48 -10.98
C ASP A 68 9.41 7.59 -9.65
N GLY A 69 9.04 6.44 -9.08
CA GLY A 69 8.19 6.30 -7.91
C GLY A 69 7.14 5.20 -8.13
N TYR A 70 6.54 4.75 -7.04
CA TYR A 70 5.55 3.69 -7.06
C TYR A 70 4.16 4.22 -7.43
N THR A 71 3.43 3.44 -8.22
CA THR A 71 2.02 3.67 -8.53
C THR A 71 1.29 2.36 -8.74
N LEU A 72 -0.03 2.36 -8.55
CA LEU A 72 -0.87 1.19 -8.75
C LEU A 72 -1.04 0.86 -10.23
N THR A 73 -0.98 -0.43 -10.57
CA THR A 73 -1.45 -0.92 -11.87
C THR A 73 -2.97 -1.04 -11.87
N LYS A 74 -3.56 -1.41 -13.02
CA LYS A 74 -5.00 -1.74 -13.08
C LYS A 74 -5.33 -2.88 -12.11
N LYS A 75 -4.54 -3.95 -12.14
CA LYS A 75 -4.65 -5.10 -11.23
C LYS A 75 -4.50 -4.68 -9.77
N GLY A 76 -3.57 -3.77 -9.45
CA GLY A 76 -3.41 -3.23 -8.10
C GLY A 76 -4.63 -2.48 -7.59
N ARG A 77 -5.28 -1.67 -8.44
CA ARG A 77 -6.51 -0.96 -8.08
C ARG A 77 -7.69 -1.90 -7.87
N GLU A 78 -7.83 -2.91 -8.72
CA GLU A 78 -8.84 -3.96 -8.56
C GLU A 78 -8.59 -4.73 -7.26
N GLN A 79 -7.35 -5.13 -6.99
CA GLN A 79 -7.03 -5.86 -5.77
C GLN A 79 -7.30 -5.02 -4.51
N ARG A 80 -6.98 -3.72 -4.54
CA ARG A 80 -7.25 -2.78 -3.45
C ARG A 80 -8.74 -2.73 -3.07
N SER A 81 -9.69 -2.94 -3.98
CA SER A 81 -11.12 -2.91 -3.64
C SER A 81 -11.54 -4.07 -2.71
N PHE A 82 -10.72 -5.11 -2.60
CA PHE A 82 -10.94 -6.22 -1.66
C PHE A 82 -10.35 -5.97 -0.27
N ALA A 83 -9.80 -4.77 0.00
CA ALA A 83 -9.28 -4.43 1.31
C ALA A 83 -10.37 -4.61 2.40
N PRO A 84 -10.03 -5.08 3.61
CA PRO A 84 -11.04 -5.41 4.62
C PRO A 84 -11.82 -4.19 5.15
N TRP A 85 -11.28 -2.98 4.97
CA TRP A 85 -11.93 -1.70 5.29
C TRP A 85 -12.59 -1.03 4.07
N SER A 86 -12.55 -1.62 2.87
CA SER A 86 -13.22 -1.05 1.69
C SER A 86 -14.74 -1.14 1.75
N LYS A 87 -15.30 -1.86 2.73
CA LYS A 87 -16.75 -2.00 2.95
C LYS A 87 -17.39 -0.81 3.66
N ASP A 88 -16.60 0.12 4.18
CA ASP A 88 -17.11 1.37 4.76
C ASP A 88 -16.87 2.53 3.79
N GLY A 89 -17.81 2.73 2.87
CA GLY A 89 -18.06 4.03 2.25
C GLY A 89 -17.17 4.41 1.07
N GLU A 90 -17.67 4.12 -0.13
CA GLU A 90 -17.74 5.17 -1.14
C GLU A 90 -18.26 6.45 -0.47
N LEU A 91 -17.42 7.47 -0.32
CA LEU A 91 -17.91 8.83 -0.17
C LEU A 91 -17.72 9.51 -1.53
N ALA A 92 -18.88 9.55 -2.19
CA ALA A 92 -19.32 10.43 -3.27
C ALA A 92 -18.72 11.84 -3.24
#